data_AF-A0A4R4PLQ6-F1
#
_entry.id   AF-A0A4R4PLQ6-F1
#
_cell.length_a   1.000
_cell.length_b   1.000
_cell.length_c   1.000
_cell.angle_alpha   90.00
_cell.angle_beta   90.00
_cell.angle_gamma   90.00
#
_symmetry.space_group_name_H-M   'P 1'
#
loop_
_entity.id
_entity.type
_entity.pdbx_description
1 polymer ?
#
loop_
_entity_poly.entity_id
_entity_poly.type
_entity_poly.pdbx_seq_one_letter_code
_entity_poly.pdbx_strand_id
1 'polypeptide(L)'
;MAHALFEVAAHALRTAADPGEPAAVAEAIGAARLETIAGPLDWTAGPVPNVATVRLAGGQWQRGTRHDYELAVVSNRRVPGLRVTADLTRPVSR
;
A
#
# COMPACT_ATOMS: atom_id res chain seq x y z
N MET A 1 -6.03 4.49 0.45
CA MET A 1 -5.59 4.01 1.77
C MET A 1 -6.74 3.92 2.78
N ALA A 2 -7.57 4.95 2.93
CA ALA A 2 -8.70 4.92 3.87
C ALA A 2 -9.63 3.69 3.71
N HIS A 3 -9.88 3.25 2.47
CA HIS A 3 -10.79 2.13 2.19
C HIS A 3 -10.19 0.79 2.67
N ALA A 4 -8.91 0.53 2.39
CA ALA A 4 -8.20 -0.65 2.87
C ALA A 4 -8.16 -0.73 4.40
N LEU A 5 -8.08 0.41 5.09
CA LEU A 5 -8.13 0.43 6.55
C LEU A 5 -9.50 -0.05 7.09
N PHE A 6 -10.61 0.28 6.43
CA PHE A 6 -11.92 -0.26 6.79
C PHE A 6 -12.02 -1.77 6.53
N GLU A 7 -11.43 -2.27 5.44
CA GLU A 7 -11.36 -3.72 5.16
C GLU A 7 -10.60 -4.46 6.28
N VAL A 8 -9.47 -3.90 6.72
CA VAL A 8 -8.65 -4.43 7.83
C VAL A 8 -9.40 -4.36 9.16
N ALA A 9 -10.01 -3.22 9.48
CA ALA A 9 -10.78 -3.05 10.71
C ALA A 9 -11.96 -4.05 10.76
N ALA A 10 -12.68 -4.19 9.65
CA ALA A 10 -13.78 -5.13 9.57
C ALA A 10 -13.30 -6.59 9.68
N HIS A 11 -12.13 -6.92 9.15
CA HIS A 11 -11.52 -8.24 9.37
C HIS A 11 -11.17 -8.45 10.84
N ALA A 12 -10.42 -7.54 11.45
CA ALA A 12 -9.96 -7.68 12.84
C ALA A 12 -11.12 -7.82 13.83
N LEU A 13 -12.18 -7.01 13.68
CA LEU A 13 -13.35 -7.09 14.55
C LEU A 13 -14.17 -8.38 14.34
N ARG A 14 -14.06 -9.04 13.18
CA ARG A 14 -14.72 -10.34 12.94
C ARG A 14 -13.91 -11.53 13.43
N THR A 15 -12.58 -11.41 13.51
CA THR A 15 -11.68 -12.53 13.81
C THR A 15 -11.06 -12.47 15.19
N ALA A 16 -11.12 -11.31 15.88
CA ALA A 16 -10.74 -11.20 17.27
C ALA A 16 -11.57 -12.15 18.15
N ALA A 17 -10.89 -12.76 19.13
CA ALA A 17 -11.55 -13.61 20.12
C ALA A 17 -12.61 -12.84 20.93
N ASP A 18 -12.32 -11.56 21.23
CA ASP A 18 -13.27 -10.59 21.78
C ASP A 18 -13.06 -9.23 21.10
N PRO A 19 -13.99 -8.75 20.24
CA PRO A 19 -13.84 -7.46 19.58
C PRO A 19 -14.01 -6.24 20.52
N GLY A 20 -14.48 -6.44 21.74
CA GLY A 20 -14.54 -5.42 22.78
C GLY A 20 -13.22 -5.27 23.58
N GLU A 21 -12.31 -6.22 23.45
CA GLU A 21 -11.02 -6.23 24.15
C GLU A 21 -9.88 -5.78 23.21
N PRO A 22 -9.18 -4.67 23.51
CA PRO A 22 -8.17 -4.12 22.60
C PRO A 22 -7.00 -5.05 22.27
N ALA A 23 -6.55 -5.90 23.21
CA ALA A 23 -5.45 -6.80 22.95
C ALA A 23 -5.85 -7.92 21.97
N ALA A 24 -7.06 -8.46 22.07
CA ALA A 24 -7.60 -9.46 21.16
C ALA A 24 -7.76 -8.91 19.74
N VAL A 25 -8.12 -7.64 19.59
CA VAL A 25 -8.14 -6.95 18.29
C VAL A 25 -6.72 -6.76 17.74
N ALA A 26 -5.76 -6.38 18.59
CA ALA A 26 -4.37 -6.24 18.18
C ALA A 26 -3.76 -7.57 17.72
N GLU A 27 -4.02 -8.67 18.44
CA GLU A 27 -3.62 -10.02 18.05
C GLU A 27 -4.25 -10.43 16.72
N ALA A 28 -5.54 -10.14 16.51
CA ALA A 28 -6.22 -10.41 15.23
C ALA A 28 -5.60 -9.64 14.06
N ILE A 29 -5.20 -8.38 14.27
CA ILE A 29 -4.46 -7.59 13.26
C ILE A 29 -3.08 -8.21 13.01
N GLY A 30 -2.34 -8.57 14.06
CA GLY A 30 -1.01 -9.16 13.96
C GLY A 30 -0.98 -10.47 13.16
N ALA A 31 -2.07 -11.24 13.21
CA ALA A 31 -2.26 -12.48 12.46
C ALA A 31 -2.83 -12.27 11.04
N ALA A 32 -3.18 -11.04 10.64
CA ALA A 32 -3.94 -10.78 9.42
C ALA A 32 -3.09 -10.85 8.14
N ARG A 33 -3.69 -11.44 7.11
CA ARG A 33 -3.23 -11.39 5.72
C ARG A 33 -4.42 -11.24 4.78
N LEU A 34 -4.48 -10.11 4.07
CA LEU A 34 -5.68 -9.66 3.35
C LEU A 34 -5.33 -9.14 1.96
N GLU A 35 -6.11 -9.55 0.96
CA GLU A 35 -6.20 -8.82 -0.31
C GLU A 35 -7.16 -7.64 -0.11
N THR A 36 -6.67 -6.42 -0.30
CA THR A 36 -7.46 -5.20 -0.12
C THR A 36 -7.47 -4.36 -1.39
N ILE A 37 -8.24 -3.27 -1.41
CA ILE A 37 -8.19 -2.30 -2.51
C ILE A 37 -6.81 -1.63 -2.67
N ALA A 38 -5.98 -1.61 -1.63
CA ALA A 38 -4.60 -1.12 -1.69
C ALA A 38 -3.59 -2.21 -2.14
N GLY A 39 -4.09 -3.38 -2.53
CA GLY A 39 -3.30 -4.58 -2.75
C GLY A 39 -3.16 -5.43 -1.47
N PRO A 40 -2.30 -6.45 -1.50
CA PRO A 40 -2.13 -7.35 -0.37
C PRO A 40 -1.42 -6.67 0.79
N LEU A 41 -1.96 -6.87 1.98
CA LEU A 41 -1.40 -6.46 3.26
C LEU A 41 -1.20 -7.72 4.12
N ASP A 42 0.01 -7.89 4.64
CA ASP A 42 0.41 -9.04 5.46
C ASP A 42 1.14 -8.55 6.71
N TRP A 43 0.51 -8.71 7.87
CA TRP A 43 1.06 -8.33 9.17
C TRP A 43 2.00 -9.40 9.75
N THR A 44 1.94 -10.63 9.24
CA THR A 44 2.78 -11.76 9.67
C THR A 44 4.18 -11.72 9.04
N ALA A 45 4.32 -11.05 7.90
CA ALA A 45 5.58 -10.86 7.18
C ALA A 45 6.11 -9.42 7.25
N GLY A 46 5.62 -8.65 8.22
CA GLY A 46 6.03 -7.27 8.47
C GLY A 46 7.50 -7.10 8.87
N PRO A 47 8.11 -5.92 8.66
CA PRO A 47 9.47 -5.66 9.11
C PRO A 47 9.61 -5.69 10.65
N VAL A 48 8.51 -5.46 11.36
CA VAL A 48 8.36 -5.53 12.82
C VAL A 48 6.93 -5.97 13.15
N PRO A 49 6.64 -6.43 14.39
CA PRO A 49 5.30 -6.81 14.80
C PRO A 49 4.27 -5.71 14.53
N ASN A 50 3.07 -6.12 14.13
CA ASN A 50 1.92 -5.24 13.89
C ASN A 50 2.08 -4.21 12.75
N VAL A 51 3.03 -4.42 11.83
CA VAL A 51 3.23 -3.54 10.66
C VAL A 51 3.17 -4.32 9.35
N ALA A 52 2.16 -4.08 8.52
CA ALA A 52 2.14 -4.51 7.13
C ALA A 52 2.74 -3.43 6.21
N THR A 53 3.43 -3.85 5.15
CA THR A 53 3.96 -2.94 4.13
C THR A 53 3.09 -2.90 2.89
N VAL A 54 2.95 -1.71 2.31
CA VAL A 54 2.25 -1.52 1.03
C VAL A 54 3.27 -1.52 -0.09
N ARG A 55 2.97 -2.22 -1.19
CA ARG A 55 3.79 -2.17 -2.39
C ARG A 55 3.63 -0.80 -3.08
N LEU A 56 4.73 -0.07 -3.21
CA LEU A 56 4.72 1.25 -3.86
C LEU A 56 5.61 1.26 -5.11
N ALA A 57 5.04 1.80 -6.19
CA ALA A 57 5.76 2.16 -7.40
C ALA A 57 6.37 3.58 -7.27
N GLY A 58 7.45 3.83 -8.00
CA GLY A 58 8.05 5.16 -8.13
C GLY A 58 7.33 5.95 -9.22
N GLY A 59 6.87 7.14 -8.87
CA GLY A 59 6.26 8.10 -9.79
C GLY A 59 7.07 9.39 -9.90
N GLN A 60 7.08 10.00 -11.09
CA GLN A 60 7.64 11.33 -11.31
C GLN A 60 6.68 12.15 -12.15
N TRP A 61 6.36 13.37 -11.72
CA TRP A 61 5.66 14.34 -12.56
C TRP A 61 6.58 14.79 -13.69
N GLN A 62 6.17 14.55 -14.93
CA GLN A 62 6.91 14.93 -16.14
C GLN A 62 6.00 15.74 -17.05
N ARG A 63 6.57 16.48 -18.01
CA ARG A 63 5.76 17.23 -18.99
C ARG A 63 4.87 16.25 -19.75
N GLY A 64 3.57 16.51 -19.71
CA GLY A 64 2.57 15.64 -20.32
C GLY A 64 2.27 16.02 -21.76
N THR A 65 1.45 15.19 -22.40
CA THR A 65 0.91 15.46 -23.74
C THR A 65 -0.56 15.88 -23.70
N ARG A 66 -1.30 15.43 -22.69
CA ARG A 66 -2.70 15.79 -22.46
C ARG A 66 -2.85 16.94 -21.47
N HIS A 67 -1.96 17.02 -20.49
CA HIS A 67 -1.90 18.05 -19.46
C HIS A 67 -0.47 18.57 -19.35
N ASP A 68 -0.27 19.75 -18.78
CA ASP A 68 1.06 20.34 -18.61
C ASP A 68 2.04 19.38 -17.91
N TYR A 69 1.51 18.62 -16.94
CA TYR A 69 2.23 17.55 -16.26
C TYR A 69 1.37 16.30 -16.08
N GLU A 70 2.00 15.14 -16.22
CA GLU A 70 1.41 13.83 -16.00
C GLU A 70 2.33 13.00 -15.09
N LEU A 71 1.74 12.14 -14.26
CA LEU A 71 2.52 11.28 -13.37
C LEU A 71 3.01 10.06 -14.15
N ALA A 72 4.29 10.03 -14.48
CA ALA A 72 4.92 8.88 -15.09
C ALA A 72 5.31 7.84 -14.04
N VAL A 73 5.08 6.56 -14.33
CA VAL A 73 5.64 5.45 -13.56
C VAL A 73 7.07 5.24 -14.02
N VAL A 74 8.03 5.57 -13.15
CA VAL A 74 9.48 5.47 -13.42
C VAL A 74 10.13 4.27 -12.76
N SER A 75 9.43 3.59 -11.85
CA SER A 75 9.90 2.34 -11.24
C SER A 75 8.73 1.48 -10.78
N ASN A 76 8.72 0.21 -11.16
CA ASN A 76 7.71 -0.78 -10.76
C ASN A 76 8.31 -1.94 -9.94
N ARG A 77 9.55 -1.82 -9.45
CA ARG A 77 10.31 -2.95 -8.88
C ARG A 77 9.58 -3.71 -7.77
N ARG A 78 8.71 -3.02 -7.02
CA ARG A 78 7.90 -3.60 -5.92
C ARG A 78 6.47 -3.98 -6.32
N VAL A 79 6.05 -3.71 -7.56
CA VAL A 79 4.68 -3.93 -8.05
C VAL A 79 4.74 -4.70 -9.39
N PRO A 80 4.87 -6.04 -9.36
CA PRO A 80 4.92 -6.85 -10.57
C PRO A 80 3.69 -6.63 -11.46
N GLY A 81 3.90 -6.55 -12.78
CA GLY A 81 2.82 -6.33 -13.75
C GLY A 81 2.45 -4.87 -13.99
N LEU A 82 2.87 -3.92 -13.15
CA LEU A 82 2.67 -2.49 -13.43
C LEU A 82 3.64 -2.03 -14.52
N ARG A 83 3.14 -1.42 -15.59
CA ARG A 83 3.99 -0.93 -16.69
C ARG A 83 4.74 0.34 -16.30
N VAL A 84 6.05 0.38 -16.55
CA VAL A 84 6.87 1.61 -16.54
C VAL A 84 6.51 2.43 -17.77
N THR A 85 6.26 3.73 -17.58
CA THR A 85 5.77 4.62 -18.65
C THR A 85 6.81 5.63 -19.11
N ALA A 86 7.87 5.89 -18.32
CA ALA A 86 8.99 6.75 -18.71
C ALA A 86 10.23 6.46 -17.85
N ASP A 87 11.39 6.95 -18.29
CA ASP A 87 12.62 6.96 -17.49
C ASP A 87 12.62 8.07 -16.43
N LEU A 88 13.39 7.89 -15.36
CA LEU A 88 13.62 8.93 -14.35
C LEU A 88 14.47 10.07 -14.93
N THR A 89 13.94 11.29 -14.91
CA THR A 89 14.64 12.48 -15.40
C THR A 89 15.18 13.32 -14.25
N ARG A 90 16.27 14.07 -14.47
CA ARG A 90 16.74 15.04 -13.47
C ARG A 90 15.78 16.24 -13.43
N PRO A 91 15.55 16.85 -12.25
CA PRO A 91 14.86 18.13 -12.19
C PRO A 91 15.57 19.13 -13.10
N VAL A 92 14.83 19.80 -13.98
CA VAL A 92 15.39 20.86 -14.83
C VAL A 92 15.82 21.98 -13.88
N SER A 93 17.13 22.17 -13.71
CA SER A 93 17.69 23.31 -12.99
C SER A 93 17.23 24.58 -13.70
N ARG A 94 16.52 25.45 -12.97
CA ARG A 94 16.25 26.82 -13.40
C ARG A 94 17.50 27.66 -13.28
#